data_AF-A0ABD2N7X7-F1
#
_entry.id   AF-A0ABD2N7X7-F1
#
_cell.length_a   1.000
_cell.length_b   1.000
_cell.length_c   1.000
_cell.angle_alpha   90.00
_cell.angle_beta   90.00
_cell.angle_gamma   90.00
#
_symmetry.space_group_name_H-M   'P 1'
#
loop_
_entity.id
_entity.type
_entity.pdbx_description
1 polymer ?
#
loop_
_entity_poly.entity_id
_entity_poly.type
_entity_poly.pdbx_seq_one_letter_code
_entity_poly.pdbx_strand_id
1 'polypeptide(L)' 'AQPIDPELTAKLLGHGVAVSPVVTVEPRRRKFHKAITLSMPAPRAHSQGMINQYSGSAPTLRLLCSITG' A
#
# COMPACT_ATOMS: atom_id res chain seq x y z
N ALA A 1 -1.18 -1.36 -12.07
CA ALA A 1 -1.20 -0.80 -10.70
C ALA A 1 -1.58 0.66 -10.79
N GLN A 2 -2.47 1.15 -9.92
CA GLN A 2 -2.89 2.53 -9.90
C GLN A 2 -1.96 3.33 -8.97
N PRO A 3 -1.19 4.30 -9.50
CA PRO A 3 -0.35 5.14 -8.65
C PRO A 3 -1.22 6.02 -7.75
N ILE A 4 -0.72 6.31 -6.55
CA ILE A 4 -1.34 7.26 -5.63
C ILE A 4 -0.36 8.43 -5.46
N ASP A 5 -0.88 9.64 -5.61
CA ASP A 5 -0.11 10.85 -5.39
C ASP A 5 0.13 11.07 -3.87
N PRO A 6 1.41 11.13 -3.43
CA PRO A 6 1.73 11.38 -2.03
C PRO A 6 1.27 12.78 -1.56
N GLU A 7 1.23 13.79 -2.44
CA GLU A 7 0.76 15.13 -2.06
C GLU A 7 -0.75 15.13 -1.79
N LEU A 8 -1.53 14.47 -2.65
CA LEU A 8 -2.95 14.25 -2.41
C LEU A 8 -3.20 13.48 -1.12
N THR A 9 -2.42 12.44 -0.87
CA THR A 9 -2.54 11.63 0.36
C THR A 9 -2.26 12.49 1.60
N ALA A 10 -1.18 13.28 1.57
CA ALA A 10 -0.83 14.18 2.67
C ALA A 10 -1.90 15.26 2.89
N LYS A 11 -2.49 15.81 1.81
CA LYS A 11 -3.60 16.77 1.91
C LYS A 11 -4.85 16.19 2.57
N LEU A 12 -5.15 14.90 2.33
CA LEU A 12 -6.37 14.26 2.83
C LEU A 12 -6.21 13.62 4.21
N LEU A 13 -5.04 13.02 4.49
CA LEU A 13 -4.80 12.18 5.67
C LEU A 13 -3.68 12.72 6.57
N GLY A 14 -3.04 13.82 6.20
CA GLY A 14 -1.85 14.35 6.85
C GLY A 14 -0.56 13.56 6.53
N HIS A 15 0.56 13.99 7.09
CA HIS A 15 1.88 13.38 6.86
C HIS A 15 2.13 12.10 7.68
N GLY A 16 1.14 11.64 8.46
CA GLY A 16 1.26 10.45 9.30
C GLY A 16 1.05 9.12 8.57
N VAL A 17 0.57 9.17 7.32
CA VAL A 17 0.22 7.98 6.53
C VAL A 17 0.97 8.02 5.20
N ALA A 18 1.61 6.90 4.86
CA ALA A 18 2.13 6.63 3.53
C ALA A 18 1.34 5.45 2.94
N VAL A 19 1.08 5.51 1.63
CA VAL A 19 0.36 4.46 0.90
C VAL A 19 1.19 3.95 -0.28
N SER A 20 1.04 2.67 -0.59
CA SER A 20 1.59 2.08 -1.82
C SER A 20 0.59 2.23 -2.98
N PRO A 21 1.02 2.05 -4.24
CA PRO A 21 0.10 1.96 -5.37
C PRO A 21 -0.93 0.84 -5.17
N VAL A 22 -2.16 1.04 -5.67
CA VAL A 22 -3.17 -0.01 -5.64
C VAL A 22 -2.83 -1.07 -6.68
N VAL A 23 -2.68 -2.31 -6.22
CA VAL A 23 -2.42 -3.47 -7.06
C VAL A 23 -3.68 -4.35 -7.10
N THR A 24 -4.17 -4.58 -8.31
CA THR A 24 -5.33 -5.45 -8.55
C THR A 24 -4.89 -6.64 -9.39
N VAL A 25 -5.31 -7.84 -8.98
CA VAL A 25 -5.20 -9.05 -9.80
C VAL A 25 -6.50 -9.20 -10.58
N GLU A 26 -6.42 -9.04 -11.89
CA GLU A 26 -7.56 -9.16 -12.80
C GLU A 26 -7.53 -10.49 -13.57
N PRO A 27 -8.68 -11.11 -13.87
CA PRO A 27 -10.01 -10.71 -13.41
C PRO A 27 -10.23 -11.02 -11.92
N ARG A 28 -10.97 -10.16 -11.22
CA ARG A 28 -11.38 -10.39 -9.82
C ARG A 28 -12.32 -11.60 -9.69
N ARG A 29 -12.57 -12.03 -8.44
CA ARG A 29 -13.39 -13.23 -8.10
C ARG A 29 -12.87 -14.54 -8.72
N ARG A 30 -11.55 -14.64 -8.94
CA ARG A 30 -10.89 -15.88 -9.39
C ARG A 30 -10.13 -16.56 -8.27
N LYS A 31 -10.17 -17.89 -8.27
CA LYS A 31 -9.35 -18.74 -7.40
C LYS A 31 -8.18 -19.26 -8.22
N PHE A 32 -7.00 -19.26 -7.63
CA PHE A 32 -5.82 -19.92 -8.19
C PHE A 32 -5.72 -21.31 -7.56
N HIS A 33 -5.46 -22.35 -8.37
CA HIS A 33 -5.24 -23.72 -7.87
C HIS A 33 -3.91 -23.87 -7.12
N LYS A 34 -3.00 -22.90 -7.28
CA LYS A 34 -1.73 -22.78 -6.55
C LYS A 34 -1.64 -21.39 -5.95
N ALA A 35 -0.90 -21.25 -4.86
CA ALA A 35 -0.59 -19.94 -4.29
C ALA A 35 0.12 -19.08 -5.33
N ILE A 36 -0.20 -17.78 -5.32
CA ILE A 36 0.50 -16.79 -6.14
C ILE A 36 1.32 -15.88 -5.22
N THR A 37 2.48 -15.44 -5.71
CA THR A 37 3.32 -14.47 -5.02
C THR A 37 3.09 -13.10 -5.62
N LEU A 38 2.81 -12.11 -4.76
CA LEU A 38 2.69 -10.71 -5.17
C LEU A 38 3.87 -9.91 -4.62
N SER A 39 4.46 -9.08 -5.47
CA SER A 39 5.49 -8.12 -5.08
C SER A 39 4.96 -6.72 -5.33
N MET A 40 5.01 -5.87 -4.30
CA MET A 40 4.56 -4.49 -4.36
C MET A 40 5.56 -3.58 -3.64
N PRO A 41 5.76 -2.34 -4.11
CA PRO A 41 6.66 -1.41 -3.44
C PRO A 41 6.10 -1.05 -2.07
N ALA A 42 6.98 -0.97 -1.07
CA ALA A 42 6.61 -0.46 0.24
C ALA A 42 6.11 1.00 0.13
N PRO A 43 5.15 1.41 0.97
CA PRO A 43 4.71 2.80 1.04
C PRO A 43 5.90 3.74 1.28
N ARG A 44 5.98 4.82 0.50
CA ARG A 44 7.01 5.85 0.68
C ARG A 44 6.40 7.10 1.28
N ALA A 45 6.98 7.50 2.40
CA ALA A 45 6.73 8.78 3.03
C ALA A 45 6.90 9.94 2.05
N HIS A 46 6.08 10.98 2.17
CA HIS A 46 6.52 12.30 1.72
C HIS A 46 7.66 12.74 2.67
N SER A 47 8.81 13.10 2.12
CA SER A 47 10.08 13.30 2.85
C SER A 47 10.09 14.39 3.93
N GLN A 48 8.99 15.13 4.11
CA GLN A 48 8.83 16.09 5.20
C GLN A 48 8.23 15.41 6.44
N GLY A 49 9.10 15.11 7.42
CA GLY A 49 8.68 14.89 8.81
C GLY A 49 8.03 13.55 9.14
N MET A 50 8.20 12.51 8.32
CA MET A 50 7.54 11.23 8.63
C MET A 50 8.17 10.56 9.85
N ILE A 51 7.33 10.36 10.87
CA ILE A 51 7.70 9.91 12.22
C ILE A 51 8.09 8.42 12.26
N ASN A 52 7.65 7.62 11.27
CA ASN A 52 7.80 6.17 11.31
C ASN A 52 8.70 5.65 10.18
N GLN A 53 10.00 5.52 10.43
CA GLN A 53 10.87 4.72 9.57
C GLN A 53 10.57 3.23 9.80
N TYR A 54 10.39 2.48 8.71
CA TYR A 54 10.14 1.04 8.75
C TYR A 54 11.45 0.30 9.05
N SER A 55 11.78 0.09 10.33
CA SER A 55 12.91 -0.77 10.74
C SER A 55 12.42 -1.97 11.55
N GLY A 56 12.98 -3.15 11.29
CA GLY A 56 12.68 -4.38 12.04
C GLY A 56 11.29 -4.97 11.74
N SER A 57 10.60 -5.48 12.77
CA SER A 57 9.22 -5.98 12.70
C SER A 57 8.23 -4.81 12.59
N ALA A 58 8.25 -4.08 11.47
CA ALA A 58 7.54 -2.81 11.24
C ALA A 58 6.07 -2.82 11.73
N PRO A 59 5.79 -2.35 12.97
CA PRO A 59 4.50 -2.56 13.64
C PRO A 59 3.39 -1.67 13.08
N THR A 60 3.75 -0.70 12.24
CA THR A 60 2.85 0.27 11.62
C THR A 60 2.50 -0.06 10.16
N LEU A 61 3.13 -1.09 9.55
CA LEU A 61 2.83 -1.50 8.19
C LEU A 61 1.58 -2.39 8.16
N ARG A 62 0.57 -2.00 7.37
CA ARG A 62 -0.70 -2.74 7.24
C ARG A 62 -0.96 -3.13 5.80
N LEU A 63 -1.31 -4.39 5.56
CA LEU A 63 -1.83 -4.86 4.28
C LEU A 63 -3.35 -4.70 4.27
N LEU A 64 -3.86 -3.83 3.38
CA LEU A 64 -5.28 -3.72 3.11
C LEU A 64 -5.63 -4.55 1.88
N CYS A 65 -6.77 -5.24 1.91
CA CYS A 65 -7.23 -6.03 0.76
C CYS A 65 -8.73 -5.80 0.53
N SER A 66 -9.13 -5.84 -0.74
CA SER A 66 -10.54 -5.84 -1.15
C SER A 66 -10.78 -7.02 -2.08
N ILE A 67 -11.66 -7.93 -1.67
CA ILE A 67 -12.09 -9.08 -2.48
C ILE A 67 -13.34 -8.78 -3.33
N THR A 68 -13.97 -7.63 -3.11
CA THR A 68 -15.23 -7.21 -3.75
C THR A 68 -15.00 -6.63 -5.15
N GLY A 69 -15.11 -7.46 -6.19
CA GLY A 69 -15.17 -7.03 -7.59
C GLY A 69 -16.58 -7.08 -8.14
#